data_AF-A0A7S3XR89-F1
#
_entry.id   AF-A0A7S3XR89-F1
#
_cell.length_a   1.000
_cell.length_b   1.000
_cell.length_c   1.000
_cell.angle_alpha   90.00
_cell.angle_beta   90.00
_cell.angle_gamma   90.00
#
_symmetry.space_group_name_H-M   'P 1'
#
loop_
_entity.id
_entity.type
_entity.pdbx_description
1 polymer ?
#
loop_
_entity_poly.entity_id
_entity_poly.type
_entity_poly.pdbx_seq_one_letter_code
_entity_poly.pdbx_strand_id
1 'polypeptide(L)'
;MHMPSMNLFSSVRGLFVIIICCQSLCMQYMALAFKLAPQTCPTTTNACNQRHNRDVWSQLASSSQDFFTSARENNNAKAEAIKYAQASNPYALSVVLVRPVLDQNVGAVARAMLNFGLHDLRLVGPRCDHLGEEAMARASGAAGVLQAARVFPTIEEAVKDLHRVFATTARQRDLAQVIVTPRAAAGAAERCRARGQRCGFLFGTEASGLSNEELGLADTLVHIPTNPFFSSLNLAQAVNLIAHELHFGRLEAQSEGSSQEALTSRNDDSLANKDQISTFFHR
;
A
#
# COMPACT_ATOMS: atom_id res chain seq x y z
N MET A 1 -2.80 10.19 56.94
CA MET A 1 -3.29 9.32 55.84
C MET A 1 -4.01 10.19 54.82
N HIS A 2 -3.31 10.61 53.77
CA HIS A 2 -3.92 11.26 52.60
C HIS A 2 -3.06 10.92 51.39
N MET A 3 -3.62 10.11 50.49
CA MET A 3 -3.13 9.85 49.14
C MET A 3 -3.91 10.75 48.18
N PRO A 4 -3.27 11.43 47.21
CA PRO A 4 -3.98 11.98 46.07
C PRO A 4 -4.00 10.98 44.91
N SER A 5 -5.17 10.85 44.28
CA SER A 5 -5.39 10.15 43.02
C SER A 5 -4.75 10.89 41.85
N MET A 6 -3.92 10.21 41.05
CA MET A 6 -3.40 10.73 39.77
C MET A 6 -4.28 10.24 38.61
N ASN A 7 -4.77 11.22 37.84
CA ASN A 7 -5.53 11.03 36.61
C ASN A 7 -4.67 10.39 35.50
N LEU A 8 -5.17 9.28 34.95
CA LEU A 8 -4.64 8.60 33.77
C LEU A 8 -5.23 9.26 32.49
N PHE A 9 -4.68 10.38 32.04
CA PHE A 9 -5.02 10.97 30.73
C PHE A 9 -3.80 11.66 30.11
N SER A 10 -2.89 10.89 29.50
CA SER A 10 -1.81 11.48 28.67
C SER A 10 -1.24 10.57 27.56
N SER A 11 -1.95 9.53 27.10
CA SER A 11 -1.42 8.60 26.07
C SER A 11 -2.26 8.50 24.79
N VAL A 12 -2.69 9.63 24.21
CA VAL A 12 -3.39 9.64 22.90
C VAL A 12 -2.75 10.60 21.89
N ARG A 13 -1.75 11.40 22.28
CA ARG A 13 -1.10 12.36 21.35
C ARG A 13 -0.08 11.72 20.41
N GLY A 14 0.48 10.55 20.74
CA GLY A 14 1.46 9.86 19.89
C GLY A 14 0.87 9.20 18.63
N LEU A 15 -0.38 8.73 18.70
CA LEU A 15 -1.03 8.03 17.59
C LEU A 15 -1.48 8.99 16.46
N PHE A 16 -1.81 10.23 16.82
CA PHE A 16 -2.24 11.27 15.86
C PHE A 16 -1.11 11.78 14.98
N VAL A 17 0.12 11.84 15.49
CA VAL A 17 1.28 12.34 14.73
C VAL A 17 1.69 11.39 13.60
N ILE A 18 1.52 10.07 13.78
CA ILE A 18 1.81 9.06 12.74
C ILE A 18 0.77 9.12 11.61
N ILE A 19 -0.50 9.39 11.94
CA ILE A 19 -1.59 9.50 10.95
C ILE A 19 -1.44 10.78 10.09
N ILE A 20 -1.03 11.90 10.69
CA ILE A 20 -0.85 13.18 9.96
C ILE A 20 0.32 13.10 8.98
N CYS A 21 1.39 12.37 9.31
CA CYS A 21 2.54 12.23 8.42
C CYS A 21 2.18 11.51 7.10
N CYS A 22 1.28 10.52 7.15
CA CYS A 22 0.81 9.77 5.99
C CYS A 22 -0.13 10.59 5.08
N GLN A 23 -0.90 11.54 5.63
CA GLN A 23 -1.73 12.46 4.85
C GLN A 23 -0.87 13.53 4.13
N SER A 24 0.19 14.02 4.78
CA SER A 24 1.06 15.05 4.21
C SER A 24 1.88 14.54 3.02
N LEU A 25 2.42 13.32 3.09
CA LEU A 25 3.14 12.71 1.95
C LEU A 25 2.20 12.38 0.77
N CYS A 26 0.96 11.95 1.03
CA CYS A 26 -0.02 11.69 -0.02
C CYS A 26 -0.44 12.98 -0.75
N MET A 27 -0.63 14.08 -0.01
CA MET A 27 -0.85 15.40 -0.62
C MET A 27 0.37 15.92 -1.38
N GLN A 28 1.59 15.69 -0.89
CA GLN A 28 2.82 16.11 -1.59
C GLN A 28 3.03 15.33 -2.90
N TYR A 29 2.74 14.02 -2.92
CA TYR A 29 2.79 13.22 -4.13
C TYR A 29 1.75 13.66 -5.17
N MET A 30 0.53 14.00 -4.73
CA MET A 30 -0.55 14.49 -5.60
C MET A 30 -0.29 15.93 -6.10
N ALA A 31 0.29 16.80 -5.28
CA ALA A 31 0.69 18.14 -5.68
C ALA A 31 1.85 18.14 -6.70
N LEU A 32 2.77 17.17 -6.59
CA LEU A 32 3.86 16.99 -7.56
C LEU A 32 3.35 16.45 -8.91
N ALA A 33 2.39 15.52 -8.89
CA ALA A 33 1.72 15.04 -10.08
C ALA A 33 0.93 16.15 -10.81
N PHE A 34 0.34 17.09 -10.07
CA PHE A 34 -0.38 18.23 -10.65
C PHE A 34 0.56 19.29 -11.26
N LYS A 35 1.77 19.48 -10.69
CA LYS A 35 2.78 20.42 -11.24
C LYS A 35 3.44 19.96 -12.54
N LEU A 36 3.41 18.66 -12.83
CA LEU A 36 4.03 18.06 -14.02
C LEU A 36 3.05 17.88 -15.19
N ALA A 37 1.78 18.26 -15.03
CA ALA A 37 0.80 18.25 -16.12
C ALA A 37 1.09 19.39 -17.12
N PRO A 38 1.13 19.12 -18.44
CA PRO A 38 1.43 20.14 -19.45
C PRO A 38 0.42 21.29 -19.42
N GLN A 39 0.95 22.50 -19.24
CA GLN A 39 0.23 23.78 -19.23
C GLN A 39 -0.12 24.19 -20.67
N THR A 40 -1.11 23.57 -21.28
CA THR A 40 -1.72 24.15 -22.49
C THR A 40 -3.24 24.11 -22.35
N CYS A 41 -3.76 25.27 -21.96
CA CYS A 41 -5.17 25.59 -21.91
C CYS A 41 -5.58 26.25 -23.25
N PRO A 42 -6.62 25.76 -23.95
CA PRO A 42 -7.39 26.58 -24.86
C PRO A 42 -8.60 27.16 -24.09
N THR A 43 -8.50 28.47 -23.87
CA THR A 43 -9.56 29.46 -23.62
C THR A 43 -11.02 29.03 -23.71
N THR A 44 -11.75 29.06 -22.59
CA THR A 44 -12.79 30.08 -22.22
C THR A 44 -13.82 29.46 -21.25
N THR A 45 -14.33 30.30 -20.33
CA THR A 45 -15.42 30.03 -19.36
C THR A 45 -15.15 29.06 -18.20
N ASN A 46 -14.24 29.40 -17.26
CA ASN A 46 -14.30 28.79 -15.91
C ASN A 46 -13.67 29.61 -14.76
N ALA A 47 -13.81 30.93 -14.78
CA ALA A 47 -13.49 31.77 -13.62
C ALA A 47 -14.59 31.75 -12.52
N CYS A 48 -15.78 31.21 -12.82
CA CYS A 48 -16.92 31.18 -11.89
C CYS A 48 -16.92 29.95 -10.95
N ASN A 49 -16.25 28.85 -11.33
CA ASN A 49 -16.32 27.59 -10.59
C ASN A 49 -15.36 27.52 -9.37
N GLN A 50 -14.53 28.56 -9.15
CA GLN A 50 -13.56 28.58 -8.06
C GLN A 50 -14.05 29.29 -6.78
N ARG A 51 -15.16 30.04 -6.83
CA ARG A 51 -15.75 30.66 -5.61
C ARG A 51 -16.77 29.77 -4.91
N HIS A 52 -17.48 28.91 -5.64
CA HIS A 52 -18.51 28.04 -5.06
C HIS A 52 -17.92 26.95 -4.15
N ASN A 53 -16.64 26.61 -4.34
CA ASN A 53 -15.97 25.55 -3.60
C ASN A 53 -15.28 26.04 -2.31
N ARG A 54 -15.58 27.26 -1.83
CA ARG A 54 -15.03 27.80 -0.58
C ARG A 54 -16.07 27.82 0.55
N ASP A 55 -17.35 28.01 0.21
CA ASP A 55 -18.45 28.10 1.18
C ASP A 55 -18.87 26.72 1.72
N VAL A 56 -18.73 25.67 0.90
CA VAL A 56 -18.99 24.26 1.27
C VAL A 56 -18.14 23.82 2.47
N TRP A 57 -16.89 24.30 2.57
CA TRP A 57 -15.96 23.90 3.64
C TRP A 57 -16.24 24.58 4.99
N SER A 58 -17.02 25.66 5.02
CA SER A 58 -17.38 26.35 6.26
C SER A 58 -18.61 25.78 6.97
N GLN A 59 -19.45 25.01 6.28
CA GLN A 59 -20.73 24.53 6.81
C GLN A 59 -20.68 23.12 7.41
N LEU A 60 -19.61 22.35 7.19
CA LEU A 60 -19.47 20.95 7.63
C LEU A 60 -19.09 20.76 9.12
N ALA A 61 -19.34 21.75 9.97
CA ALA A 61 -18.84 21.79 11.35
C ALA A 61 -19.94 21.66 12.43
N SER A 62 -21.07 21.00 12.16
CA SER A 62 -22.14 20.90 13.18
C SER A 62 -23.10 19.71 13.04
N SER A 63 -22.64 18.50 13.33
CA SER A 63 -23.38 17.39 13.98
C SER A 63 -22.64 16.07 13.76
N SER A 64 -22.85 15.07 14.62
CA SER A 64 -22.19 13.76 14.52
C SER A 64 -22.51 12.97 13.22
N GLN A 65 -23.48 13.43 12.42
CA GLN A 65 -23.78 12.92 11.07
C GLN A 65 -22.78 13.45 10.01
N ASP A 66 -22.13 14.59 10.26
CA ASP A 66 -21.23 15.28 9.32
C ASP A 66 -19.84 14.61 9.24
N PHE A 67 -19.40 13.90 10.28
CA PHE A 67 -18.12 13.20 10.28
C PHE A 67 -18.11 12.01 9.31
N PHE A 68 -19.19 11.21 9.29
CA PHE A 68 -19.29 10.08 8.37
C PHE A 68 -19.48 10.51 6.92
N THR A 69 -20.26 11.58 6.70
CA THR A 69 -20.47 12.14 5.36
C THR A 69 -19.16 12.72 4.81
N SER A 70 -18.43 13.52 5.59
CA SER A 70 -17.11 14.06 5.18
C SER A 70 -16.04 12.98 5.01
N ALA A 71 -16.00 11.94 5.87
CA ALA A 71 -15.09 10.82 5.70
C ALA A 71 -15.39 9.99 4.45
N ARG A 72 -16.69 9.80 4.13
CA ARG A 72 -17.14 9.11 2.92
C ARG A 72 -16.87 9.94 1.66
N GLU A 73 -17.11 11.24 1.71
CA GLU A 73 -16.76 12.18 0.64
C GLU A 73 -15.25 12.20 0.39
N ASN A 74 -14.43 12.17 1.45
CA ASN A 74 -12.98 12.08 1.35
C ASN A 74 -12.53 10.74 0.73
N ASN A 75 -13.18 9.63 1.05
CA ASN A 75 -12.89 8.34 0.43
C ASN A 75 -13.29 8.30 -1.04
N ASN A 76 -14.44 8.85 -1.41
CA ASN A 76 -14.88 8.97 -2.80
C ASN A 76 -13.91 9.85 -3.60
N ALA A 77 -13.49 10.99 -3.06
CA ALA A 77 -12.50 11.86 -3.70
C ALA A 77 -11.16 11.15 -3.91
N LYS A 78 -10.70 10.37 -2.92
CA LYS A 78 -9.52 9.52 -3.06
C LYS A 78 -9.70 8.44 -4.13
N ALA A 79 -10.87 7.80 -4.21
CA ALA A 79 -11.15 6.80 -5.23
C ALA A 79 -11.08 7.41 -6.64
N GLU A 80 -11.66 8.59 -6.84
CA GLU A 80 -11.58 9.31 -8.12
C GLU A 80 -10.15 9.70 -8.46
N ALA A 81 -9.37 10.19 -7.49
CA ALA A 81 -7.94 10.46 -7.69
C ALA A 81 -7.15 9.20 -8.06
N ILE A 82 -7.45 8.05 -7.43
CA ILE A 82 -6.82 6.77 -7.75
C ILE A 82 -7.20 6.31 -9.16
N LYS A 83 -8.48 6.40 -9.55
CA LYS A 83 -8.92 6.07 -10.92
C LYS A 83 -8.20 6.94 -11.95
N TYR A 84 -8.07 8.24 -11.68
CA TYR A 84 -7.28 9.14 -12.52
C TYR A 84 -5.80 8.72 -12.59
N ALA A 85 -5.19 8.34 -11.46
CA ALA A 85 -3.81 7.84 -11.41
C ALA A 85 -3.64 6.53 -12.22
N GLN A 86 -4.58 5.60 -12.11
CA GLN A 86 -4.60 4.34 -12.88
C GLN A 86 -4.72 4.63 -14.40
N ALA A 87 -5.50 5.63 -14.79
CA ALA A 87 -5.66 6.03 -16.19
C ALA A 87 -4.44 6.79 -16.75
N SER A 88 -3.82 7.65 -15.92
CA SER A 88 -2.70 8.51 -16.33
C SER A 88 -1.33 7.83 -16.24
N ASN A 89 -1.16 6.84 -15.35
CA ASN A 89 0.05 6.05 -15.23
C ASN A 89 -0.21 4.58 -15.58
N PRO A 90 -0.14 4.21 -16.87
CA PRO A 90 -0.42 2.84 -17.31
C PRO A 90 0.59 1.81 -16.79
N TYR A 91 1.74 2.25 -16.29
CA TYR A 91 2.84 1.40 -15.80
C TYR A 91 2.87 1.28 -14.27
N ALA A 92 1.77 1.64 -13.61
CA ALA A 92 1.57 1.31 -12.20
C ALA A 92 1.61 -0.21 -12.01
N LEU A 93 2.22 -0.66 -10.91
CA LEU A 93 2.29 -2.08 -10.58
C LEU A 93 0.92 -2.56 -10.07
N SER A 94 0.39 -3.59 -10.73
CA SER A 94 -0.89 -4.20 -10.37
C SER A 94 -0.73 -5.21 -9.23
N VAL A 95 -1.59 -5.15 -8.22
CA VAL A 95 -1.76 -6.21 -7.23
C VAL A 95 -3.03 -6.98 -7.58
N VAL A 96 -2.91 -8.28 -7.81
CA VAL A 96 -4.00 -9.14 -8.25
C VAL A 96 -4.30 -10.18 -7.18
N LEU A 97 -5.50 -10.10 -6.59
CA LEU A 97 -5.97 -11.06 -5.60
C LEU A 97 -6.88 -12.09 -6.27
N VAL A 98 -6.49 -13.36 -6.19
CA VAL A 98 -7.23 -14.46 -6.81
C VAL A 98 -8.14 -15.11 -5.78
N ARG A 99 -9.45 -14.98 -6.02
CA ARG A 99 -10.54 -15.51 -5.19
C ARG A 99 -10.39 -15.22 -3.69
N PRO A 100 -10.15 -13.97 -3.26
CA PRO A 100 -10.10 -13.64 -1.83
C PRO A 100 -11.42 -14.05 -1.15
N VAL A 101 -11.31 -14.58 0.07
CA VAL A 101 -12.46 -15.12 0.82
C VAL A 101 -12.87 -14.21 1.97
N LEU A 102 -11.93 -13.48 2.58
CA LEU A 102 -12.20 -12.67 3.77
C LEU A 102 -12.14 -11.17 3.45
N ASP A 103 -13.25 -10.47 3.67
CA ASP A 103 -13.40 -9.02 3.50
C ASP A 103 -12.29 -8.25 4.25
N GLN A 104 -11.99 -8.66 5.49
CA GLN A 104 -10.96 -8.02 6.29
C GLN A 104 -9.57 -8.11 5.64
N ASN A 105 -9.27 -9.21 4.94
CA ASN A 105 -7.99 -9.35 4.26
C ASN A 105 -7.91 -8.43 3.06
N VAL A 106 -8.97 -8.29 2.27
CA VAL A 106 -8.98 -7.36 1.13
C VAL A 106 -8.81 -5.92 1.61
N GLY A 107 -9.49 -5.54 2.70
CA GLY A 107 -9.29 -4.23 3.33
C GLY A 107 -7.88 -4.02 3.85
N ALA A 108 -7.29 -5.02 4.52
CA ALA A 108 -5.91 -4.95 5.00
C ALA A 108 -4.89 -4.89 3.85
N VAL A 109 -5.16 -5.56 2.72
CA VAL A 109 -4.38 -5.47 1.48
C VAL A 109 -4.42 -4.04 0.93
N ALA A 110 -5.60 -3.44 0.79
CA ALA A 110 -5.73 -2.06 0.32
C ALA A 110 -4.92 -1.07 1.18
N ARG A 111 -4.96 -1.26 2.51
CA ARG A 111 -4.14 -0.48 3.44
C ARG A 111 -2.64 -0.69 3.23
N ALA A 112 -2.20 -1.94 3.11
CA ALA A 112 -0.80 -2.25 2.85
C ALA A 112 -0.32 -1.63 1.54
N MET A 113 -1.11 -1.74 0.46
CA MET A 113 -0.81 -1.15 -0.83
C MET A 113 -0.61 0.37 -0.74
N LEU A 114 -1.57 1.07 -0.13
CA LEU A 114 -1.54 2.53 -0.10
C LEU A 114 -0.40 3.08 0.76
N ASN A 115 0.00 2.37 1.83
CA ASN A 115 1.17 2.73 2.65
C ASN A 115 2.46 2.83 1.81
N PHE A 116 2.57 2.04 0.74
CA PHE A 116 3.75 1.97 -0.13
C PHE A 116 3.53 2.60 -1.51
N GLY A 117 2.41 3.30 -1.71
CA GLY A 117 2.09 4.01 -2.95
C GLY A 117 1.51 3.14 -4.07
N LEU A 118 1.14 1.89 -3.78
CA LEU A 118 0.42 1.02 -4.72
C LEU A 118 -1.08 1.31 -4.66
N HIS A 119 -1.73 1.30 -5.82
CA HIS A 119 -3.14 1.70 -5.93
C HIS A 119 -3.90 0.99 -7.07
N ASP A 120 -3.23 0.19 -7.91
CA ASP A 120 -3.91 -0.64 -8.91
C ASP A 120 -4.23 -2.02 -8.32
N LEU A 121 -5.41 -2.14 -7.71
CA LEU A 121 -5.92 -3.39 -7.15
C LEU A 121 -6.85 -4.08 -8.16
N ARG A 122 -6.58 -5.36 -8.43
CA ARG A 122 -7.42 -6.23 -9.26
C ARG A 122 -7.92 -7.41 -8.45
N LEU A 123 -9.20 -7.70 -8.54
CA LEU A 123 -9.84 -8.81 -7.83
C LEU A 123 -10.37 -9.82 -8.85
N VAL A 124 -9.95 -11.08 -8.74
CA VAL A 124 -10.40 -12.15 -9.63
C VAL A 124 -11.39 -13.04 -8.90
N GLY A 125 -12.65 -13.04 -9.33
CA GLY A 125 -13.72 -13.83 -8.73
C GLY A 125 -13.75 -13.77 -7.19
N PRO A 126 -13.80 -12.57 -6.57
CA PRO A 126 -13.84 -12.44 -5.11
C PRO A 126 -15.04 -13.21 -4.54
N ARG A 127 -14.81 -14.01 -3.48
CA ARG A 127 -15.84 -14.79 -2.78
C ARG A 127 -16.38 -14.06 -1.55
N CYS A 128 -16.15 -12.75 -1.52
CA CYS A 128 -16.31 -11.87 -0.38
C CYS A 128 -16.76 -10.49 -0.90
N ASP A 129 -17.36 -9.68 -0.04
CA ASP A 129 -17.72 -8.31 -0.38
C ASP A 129 -16.56 -7.36 -0.03
N HIS A 130 -15.72 -7.09 -1.04
CA HIS A 130 -14.60 -6.16 -0.90
C HIS A 130 -15.02 -4.70 -0.59
N LEU A 131 -16.30 -4.36 -0.70
CA LEU A 131 -16.87 -3.06 -0.29
C LEU A 131 -17.73 -3.18 0.98
N GLY A 132 -17.78 -4.36 1.59
CA GLY A 132 -18.48 -4.63 2.83
C GLY A 132 -17.90 -3.83 3.99
N GLU A 133 -18.69 -3.71 5.06
CA GLU A 133 -18.34 -2.92 6.25
C GLU A 133 -16.97 -3.34 6.83
N GLU A 134 -16.71 -4.64 6.91
CA GLU A 134 -15.46 -5.21 7.42
C GLU A 134 -14.25 -4.85 6.55
N ALA A 135 -14.37 -4.93 5.22
CA ALA A 135 -13.31 -4.52 4.30
C ALA A 135 -13.02 -3.02 4.42
N MET A 136 -14.07 -2.20 4.43
CA MET A 136 -13.98 -0.74 4.53
C MET A 136 -13.37 -0.31 5.87
N ALA A 137 -13.79 -0.92 6.98
CA ALA A 137 -13.23 -0.68 8.29
C ALA A 137 -11.74 -1.06 8.36
N ARG A 138 -11.36 -2.21 7.79
CA ARG A 138 -9.96 -2.67 7.78
C ARG A 138 -9.06 -1.83 6.88
N ALA A 139 -9.59 -1.33 5.75
CA ALA A 139 -8.88 -0.43 4.86
C ALA A 139 -8.63 0.95 5.49
N SER A 140 -9.49 1.39 6.42
CA SER A 140 -9.35 2.67 7.10
C SER A 140 -9.20 3.82 6.06
N GLY A 141 -8.09 4.56 6.08
CA GLY A 141 -7.83 5.64 5.14
C GLY A 141 -7.59 5.22 3.68
N ALA A 142 -7.53 3.92 3.39
CA ALA A 142 -7.26 3.34 2.07
C ALA A 142 -8.50 2.81 1.34
N ALA A 143 -9.71 3.10 1.83
CA ALA A 143 -10.97 2.67 1.20
C ALA A 143 -11.09 3.07 -0.28
N GLY A 144 -10.46 4.18 -0.69
CA GLY A 144 -10.42 4.58 -2.10
C GLY A 144 -9.77 3.55 -3.04
N VAL A 145 -8.83 2.73 -2.55
CA VAL A 145 -8.24 1.62 -3.33
C VAL A 145 -9.27 0.52 -3.57
N LEU A 146 -10.11 0.21 -2.57
CA LEU A 146 -11.19 -0.78 -2.70
C LEU A 146 -12.25 -0.28 -3.69
N GLN A 147 -12.66 0.98 -3.57
CA GLN A 147 -13.66 1.60 -4.45
C GLN A 147 -13.18 1.74 -5.90
N ALA A 148 -11.86 1.85 -6.12
CA ALA A 148 -11.24 1.89 -7.43
C ALA A 148 -10.73 0.52 -7.91
N ALA A 149 -10.98 -0.55 -7.15
CA ALA A 149 -10.55 -1.89 -7.52
C ALA A 149 -11.28 -2.36 -8.78
N ARG A 150 -10.56 -3.04 -9.67
CA ARG A 150 -11.13 -3.63 -10.88
C ARG A 150 -11.43 -5.10 -10.63
N VAL A 151 -12.68 -5.51 -10.87
CA VAL A 151 -13.12 -6.89 -10.67
C VAL A 151 -13.16 -7.62 -12.01
N PHE A 152 -12.55 -8.81 -12.05
CA PHE A 152 -12.47 -9.67 -13.22
C PHE A 152 -13.08 -11.04 -12.91
N PRO A 153 -13.74 -11.69 -13.88
CA PRO A 153 -14.26 -13.05 -13.69
C PRO A 153 -13.14 -14.11 -13.68
N THR A 154 -12.07 -13.89 -14.45
CA THR A 154 -10.99 -14.86 -14.68
C THR A 154 -9.61 -14.23 -14.49
N ILE A 155 -8.60 -15.06 -14.23
CA ILE A 155 -7.23 -14.58 -14.01
C ILE A 155 -6.62 -14.11 -15.33
N GLU A 156 -6.96 -14.77 -16.43
CA GLU A 156 -6.52 -14.47 -17.79
C GLU A 156 -6.94 -13.06 -18.19
N GLU A 157 -8.19 -12.66 -17.89
CA GLU A 157 -8.65 -11.30 -18.12
C GLU A 157 -7.93 -10.28 -17.23
N ALA A 158 -7.67 -10.64 -15.98
CA ALA A 158 -7.00 -9.77 -15.02
C ALA A 158 -5.52 -9.54 -15.33
N VAL A 159 -4.86 -10.43 -16.08
CA VAL A 159 -3.44 -10.30 -16.46
C VAL A 159 -3.23 -9.96 -17.93
N LYS A 160 -4.30 -9.90 -18.74
CA LYS A 160 -4.23 -9.77 -20.21
C LYS A 160 -3.40 -8.58 -20.72
N ASP A 161 -3.42 -7.45 -20.02
CA ASP A 161 -2.65 -6.25 -20.37
C ASP A 161 -1.25 -6.20 -19.72
N LEU A 162 -0.91 -7.16 -18.87
CA LEU A 162 0.39 -7.23 -18.21
C LEU A 162 1.41 -7.88 -19.14
N HIS A 163 2.59 -7.27 -19.23
CA HIS A 163 3.73 -7.78 -19.99
C HIS A 163 4.56 -8.75 -19.16
N ARG A 164 4.49 -8.63 -17.83
CA ARG A 164 5.16 -9.55 -16.91
C ARG A 164 4.36 -9.74 -15.63
N VAL A 165 4.23 -11.00 -15.24
CA VAL A 165 3.43 -11.46 -14.12
C VAL A 165 4.33 -12.19 -13.12
N PHE A 166 4.25 -11.76 -11.87
CA PHE A 166 4.93 -12.39 -10.73
C PHE A 166 3.91 -13.15 -9.89
N ALA A 167 4.12 -14.43 -9.60
CA ALA A 167 3.21 -15.20 -8.74
C ALA A 167 3.83 -15.52 -7.39
N THR A 168 3.14 -15.19 -6.30
CA THR A 168 3.63 -15.45 -4.94
C THR A 168 3.33 -16.89 -4.50
N THR A 169 4.32 -17.54 -3.88
CA THR A 169 4.18 -18.92 -3.39
C THR A 169 4.98 -19.16 -2.11
N ALA A 170 4.36 -19.84 -1.14
CA ALA A 170 5.05 -20.33 0.06
C ALA A 170 5.86 -21.60 -0.18
N ARG A 171 5.64 -22.30 -1.31
CA ARG A 171 6.27 -23.59 -1.62
C ARG A 171 7.20 -23.44 -2.82
N GLN A 172 8.42 -23.96 -2.68
CA GLN A 172 9.24 -24.33 -3.83
C GLN A 172 8.60 -25.59 -4.43
N ARG A 173 8.06 -25.45 -5.65
CA ARG A 173 7.46 -26.55 -6.42
C ARG A 173 8.42 -26.88 -7.56
N ASP A 174 8.37 -28.11 -8.07
CA ASP A 174 9.13 -28.55 -9.26
C ASP A 174 8.51 -27.97 -10.55
N LEU A 175 8.38 -26.65 -10.60
CA LEU A 175 7.95 -25.91 -11.77
C LEU A 175 9.19 -25.43 -12.51
N ALA A 176 9.17 -25.46 -13.84
CA ALA A 176 10.28 -25.00 -14.68
C ALA A 176 10.53 -23.47 -14.60
N GLN A 177 9.74 -22.75 -13.82
CA GLN A 177 9.76 -21.29 -13.70
C GLN A 177 10.86 -20.83 -12.75
N VAL A 178 11.40 -19.64 -13.02
CA VAL A 178 12.41 -19.00 -12.16
C VAL A 178 11.78 -18.60 -10.82
N ILE A 179 12.37 -19.03 -9.71
CA ILE A 179 11.97 -18.64 -8.35
C ILE A 179 12.93 -17.57 -7.84
N VAL A 180 12.40 -16.44 -7.37
CA VAL A 180 13.18 -15.32 -6.85
C VAL A 180 12.67 -14.85 -5.49
N THR A 181 13.50 -14.10 -4.77
CA THR A 181 13.12 -13.43 -3.53
C THR A 181 12.28 -12.16 -3.82
N PRO A 182 11.54 -11.62 -2.82
CA PRO A 182 10.83 -10.35 -2.95
C PRO A 182 11.71 -9.20 -3.47
N ARG A 183 12.94 -9.10 -2.97
CA ARG A 183 13.90 -8.08 -3.39
C ARG A 183 14.28 -8.19 -4.86
N ALA A 184 14.58 -9.41 -5.32
CA ALA A 184 14.92 -9.65 -6.72
C ALA A 184 13.70 -9.41 -7.64
N ALA A 185 12.50 -9.78 -7.20
CA ALA A 185 11.25 -9.46 -7.91
C ALA A 185 11.03 -7.95 -8.00
N ALA A 186 11.30 -7.19 -6.92
CA ALA A 186 11.17 -5.75 -6.91
C ALA A 186 12.10 -5.07 -7.93
N GLY A 187 13.38 -5.47 -7.97
CA GLY A 187 14.31 -4.97 -8.98
C GLY A 187 13.87 -5.33 -10.42
N ALA A 188 13.27 -6.50 -10.62
CA ALA A 188 12.73 -6.89 -11.93
C ALA A 188 11.49 -6.08 -12.32
N ALA A 189 10.60 -5.79 -11.38
CA ALA A 189 9.42 -4.96 -11.57
C ALA A 189 9.79 -3.50 -11.89
N GLU A 190 10.82 -2.94 -11.23
CA GLU A 190 11.32 -1.60 -11.55
C GLU A 190 11.94 -1.53 -12.94
N ARG A 191 12.68 -2.56 -13.38
CA ARG A 191 13.18 -2.64 -14.77
C ARG A 191 12.05 -2.74 -15.79
N CYS A 192 10.98 -3.47 -15.48
CA CYS A 192 9.77 -3.53 -16.31
C CYS A 192 9.14 -2.15 -16.45
N ARG A 193 8.94 -1.45 -15.34
CA ARG A 193 8.40 -0.08 -15.30
C ARG A 193 9.26 0.91 -16.08
N ALA A 194 10.59 0.84 -15.93
CA ALA A 194 11.55 1.68 -16.66
C ALA A 194 11.52 1.47 -18.18
N ARG A 195 11.08 0.29 -18.64
CA ARG A 195 10.88 -0.03 -20.07
C ARG A 195 9.49 0.34 -20.59
N GLY A 196 8.64 0.97 -19.78
CA GLY A 196 7.25 1.21 -20.15
C GLY A 196 6.46 -0.09 -20.33
N GLN A 197 6.73 -1.09 -19.50
CA GLN A 197 6.00 -2.35 -19.50
C GLN A 197 5.07 -2.41 -18.29
N ARG A 198 3.90 -3.03 -18.49
CA ARG A 198 2.91 -3.27 -17.43
C ARG A 198 3.30 -4.52 -16.65
N CYS A 199 3.34 -4.42 -15.33
CA CYS A 199 3.74 -5.51 -14.46
C CYS A 199 2.74 -5.72 -13.33
N GLY A 200 2.56 -6.96 -12.89
CA GLY A 200 1.68 -7.25 -11.75
C GLY A 200 2.07 -8.47 -10.94
N PHE A 201 1.54 -8.51 -9.73
CA PHE A 201 1.81 -9.55 -8.73
C PHE A 201 0.51 -10.29 -8.38
N LEU A 202 0.51 -11.60 -8.59
CA LEU A 202 -0.56 -12.51 -8.25
C LEU A 202 -0.41 -13.01 -6.80
N PHE A 203 -1.52 -12.96 -6.07
CA PHE A 203 -1.66 -13.52 -4.75
C PHE A 203 -2.87 -14.45 -4.73
N GLY A 204 -2.66 -15.66 -4.20
CA GLY A 204 -3.69 -16.69 -4.15
C GLY A 204 -4.60 -16.57 -2.93
N THR A 205 -5.47 -17.57 -2.78
CA THR A 205 -6.40 -17.66 -1.65
C THR A 205 -5.65 -17.90 -0.33
N GLU A 206 -6.26 -17.50 0.78
CA GLU A 206 -5.71 -17.67 2.12
C GLU A 206 -5.46 -19.14 2.49
N ALA A 207 -6.31 -20.04 2.00
CA ALA A 207 -6.28 -21.45 2.39
C ALA A 207 -5.31 -22.28 1.55
N SER A 208 -5.28 -22.06 0.24
CA SER A 208 -4.53 -22.94 -0.70
C SER A 208 -3.50 -22.21 -1.56
N GLY A 209 -3.44 -20.88 -1.51
CA GLY A 209 -2.62 -20.09 -2.41
C GLY A 209 -3.10 -20.20 -3.86
N LEU A 210 -2.15 -20.17 -4.80
CA LEU A 210 -2.38 -20.31 -6.24
C LEU A 210 -2.30 -21.78 -6.68
N SER A 211 -3.18 -22.17 -7.60
CA SER A 211 -3.17 -23.46 -8.29
C SER A 211 -1.95 -23.59 -9.21
N ASN A 212 -1.60 -24.80 -9.64
CA ASN A 212 -0.49 -24.98 -10.59
C ASN A 212 -0.77 -24.32 -11.94
N GLU A 213 -2.03 -24.34 -12.38
CA GLU A 213 -2.45 -23.68 -13.63
C GLU A 213 -2.26 -22.17 -13.52
N GLU A 214 -2.62 -21.57 -12.39
CA GLU A 214 -2.44 -20.14 -12.12
C GLU A 214 -0.99 -19.74 -11.98
N LEU A 215 -0.17 -20.58 -11.35
CA LEU A 215 1.27 -20.39 -11.33
C LEU A 215 1.84 -20.43 -12.75
N GLY A 216 1.35 -21.33 -13.61
CA GLY A 216 1.79 -21.48 -15.00
C GLY A 216 1.57 -20.24 -15.88
N LEU A 217 0.69 -19.33 -15.49
CA LEU A 217 0.49 -18.04 -16.17
C LEU A 217 1.54 -16.98 -15.82
N ALA A 218 2.36 -17.21 -14.80
CA ALA A 218 3.37 -16.24 -14.36
C ALA A 218 4.73 -16.43 -15.07
N ASP A 219 5.45 -15.34 -15.29
CA ASP A 219 6.82 -15.40 -15.82
C ASP A 219 7.85 -15.71 -14.72
N THR A 220 7.50 -15.41 -13.46
CA THR A 220 8.42 -15.51 -12.34
C THR A 220 7.67 -15.84 -11.07
N LEU A 221 8.16 -16.81 -10.31
CA LEU A 221 7.65 -17.15 -9.00
C LEU A 221 8.39 -16.36 -7.93
N VAL A 222 7.66 -15.85 -6.95
CA VAL A 222 8.20 -15.08 -5.84
C VAL A 222 7.99 -15.88 -4.56
N HIS A 223 9.10 -16.30 -3.95
CA HIS A 223 9.10 -17.00 -2.68
C HIS A 223 9.57 -16.05 -1.58
N ILE A 224 8.69 -15.76 -0.62
CA ILE A 224 9.04 -14.97 0.56
C ILE A 224 9.75 -15.91 1.55
N PRO A 225 11.02 -15.67 1.90
CA PRO A 225 11.71 -16.49 2.88
C PRO A 225 11.02 -16.38 4.24
N THR A 226 10.59 -17.51 4.78
CA THR A 226 9.92 -17.63 6.07
C THR A 226 10.56 -18.75 6.89
N ASN A 227 10.19 -18.86 8.16
CA ASN A 227 10.55 -20.02 8.98
C ASN A 227 10.11 -21.32 8.29
N PRO A 228 11.01 -22.29 8.02
CA PRO A 228 10.66 -23.57 7.40
C PRO A 228 9.59 -24.37 8.17
N PHE A 229 9.51 -24.18 9.49
CA PHE A 229 8.52 -24.85 10.35
C PHE A 229 7.16 -24.15 10.36
N PHE A 230 7.06 -22.91 9.86
CA PHE A 230 5.82 -22.14 9.81
C PHE A 230 5.88 -21.07 8.70
N SER A 231 5.46 -21.46 7.49
CA SER A 231 5.56 -20.64 6.27
C SER A 231 4.23 -20.02 5.81
N SER A 232 3.18 -20.12 6.64
CA SER A 232 1.85 -19.63 6.32
C SER A 232 1.72 -18.15 6.67
N LEU A 233 1.99 -17.27 5.71
CA LEU A 233 1.72 -15.83 5.84
C LEU A 233 0.25 -15.53 5.56
N ASN A 234 -0.33 -14.59 6.30
CA ASN A 234 -1.63 -14.02 5.94
C ASN A 234 -1.50 -13.26 4.60
N LEU A 235 -2.57 -13.23 3.81
CA LEU A 235 -2.63 -12.57 2.50
C LEU A 235 -2.12 -11.12 2.55
N ALA A 236 -2.62 -10.32 3.50
CA ALA A 236 -2.22 -8.93 3.65
C ALA A 236 -0.75 -8.79 4.10
N GLN A 237 -0.22 -9.74 4.87
CA GLN A 237 1.21 -9.75 5.24
C GLN A 237 2.10 -10.04 4.03
N ALA A 238 1.71 -11.01 3.19
CA ALA A 238 2.44 -11.30 1.95
C ALA A 238 2.45 -10.08 1.03
N VAL A 239 1.29 -9.43 0.81
CA VAL A 239 1.21 -8.19 0.02
C VAL A 239 2.06 -7.08 0.65
N ASN A 240 2.01 -6.90 1.97
CA ASN A 240 2.78 -5.87 2.67
C ASN A 240 4.29 -6.04 2.45
N LEU A 241 4.83 -7.26 2.57
CA LEU A 241 6.25 -7.54 2.35
C LEU A 241 6.68 -7.25 0.90
N ILE A 242 5.86 -7.64 -0.08
CA ILE A 242 6.14 -7.35 -1.50
C ILE A 242 6.07 -5.83 -1.75
N ALA A 243 5.02 -5.17 -1.25
CA ALA A 243 4.83 -3.72 -1.43
C ALA A 243 5.95 -2.91 -0.79
N HIS A 244 6.42 -3.32 0.39
CA HIS A 244 7.58 -2.73 1.05
C HIS A 244 8.84 -2.84 0.19
N GLU A 245 9.19 -4.04 -0.31
CA GLU A 245 10.39 -4.23 -1.14
C GLU A 245 10.30 -3.44 -2.46
N LEU A 246 9.11 -3.32 -3.05
CA LEU A 246 8.87 -2.46 -4.23
C LEU A 246 9.13 -0.99 -3.93
N HIS A 247 8.61 -0.49 -2.81
CA HIS A 247 8.81 0.90 -2.41
C HIS A 247 10.27 1.17 -2.05
N PHE A 248 10.88 0.25 -1.28
CA PHE A 248 12.26 0.35 -0.85
C PHE A 248 13.22 0.34 -2.04
N GLY A 249 13.07 -0.59 -2.99
CA GLY A 249 13.91 -0.63 -4.20
C GLY A 249 13.78 0.63 -5.05
N ARG A 250 12.61 1.28 -5.06
CA ARG A 250 12.42 2.58 -5.70
C ARG A 250 13.14 3.71 -4.96
N LEU A 251 13.15 3.69 -3.64
CA LEU A 251 13.91 4.67 -2.84
C LEU A 251 15.41 4.48 -3.02
N GLU A 252 15.91 3.24 -2.99
CA GLU A 252 17.33 2.94 -3.21
C GLU A 252 17.81 3.44 -4.58
N ALA A 253 17.01 3.24 -5.63
CA ALA A 253 17.31 3.78 -6.97
C ALA A 253 17.35 5.32 -7.03
N GLN A 254 16.78 6.01 -6.04
CA GLN A 254 16.79 7.48 -5.93
C GLN A 254 17.85 7.99 -4.94
N SER A 255 18.32 7.15 -4.03
CA SER A 255 19.11 7.53 -2.86
C SER A 255 20.54 6.99 -2.89
N GLU A 256 21.15 6.87 -4.06
CA GLU A 256 22.57 6.51 -4.17
C GLU A 256 23.43 7.47 -3.32
N GLY A 257 23.84 7.03 -2.11
CA GLY A 257 25.02 7.56 -1.42
C GLY A 257 24.93 8.03 0.05
N SER A 258 23.80 8.11 0.76
CA SER A 258 23.80 8.86 2.05
C SER A 258 23.69 8.06 3.37
N SER A 259 23.11 6.85 3.38
CA SER A 259 22.68 6.22 4.65
C SER A 259 23.64 5.18 5.23
N GLN A 260 24.46 4.51 4.41
CA GLN A 260 25.40 3.47 4.87
C GLN A 260 26.63 4.04 5.58
N GLU A 261 27.04 5.28 5.26
CA GLU A 261 28.20 5.93 5.89
C GLU A 261 27.97 6.22 7.37
N ALA A 262 26.74 6.56 7.78
CA ALA A 262 26.42 6.92 9.16
C ALA A 262 26.40 5.73 10.15
N LEU A 263 26.13 4.52 9.66
CA LEU A 263 26.16 3.29 10.47
C LEU A 263 27.57 2.70 10.53
N THR A 264 28.31 2.73 9.42
CA THR A 264 29.69 2.23 9.37
C THR A 264 30.67 3.10 10.14
N SER A 265 30.37 4.39 10.36
CA SER A 265 31.17 5.27 11.21
C SER A 265 30.88 5.14 12.72
N ARG A 266 29.88 4.35 13.13
CA ARG A 266 29.59 4.11 14.55
C ARG A 266 30.43 2.95 15.07
N ASN A 267 31.18 3.22 16.13
CA ASN A 267 31.90 2.17 16.85
C ASN A 267 30.93 1.43 17.79
N ASP A 268 30.40 0.32 17.32
CA ASP A 268 29.43 -0.50 18.06
C ASP A 268 30.09 -1.54 18.99
N ASP A 269 31.43 -1.65 18.99
CA ASP A 269 32.16 -2.66 19.78
C ASP A 269 32.09 -2.41 21.31
N SER A 270 31.69 -1.20 21.73
CA SER A 270 31.57 -0.81 23.13
C SER A 270 30.19 -0.25 23.48
N LEU A 271 29.12 -0.84 22.95
CA LEU A 271 27.76 -0.44 23.31
C LEU A 271 27.47 -0.78 24.77
N ALA A 272 27.17 0.24 25.57
CA ALA A 272 26.70 0.05 26.93
C ALA A 272 25.36 -0.72 26.93
N ASN A 273 25.24 -1.71 27.81
CA ASN A 273 23.98 -2.43 28.00
C ASN A 273 22.94 -1.50 28.65
N LYS A 274 21.65 -1.89 28.59
CA LYS A 274 20.57 -1.03 29.09
C LYS A 274 20.66 -0.79 30.61
N ASP A 275 21.26 -1.71 31.36
CA ASP A 275 21.49 -1.58 32.80
C ASP A 275 22.57 -0.52 33.12
N GLN A 276 23.68 -0.52 32.37
CA GLN A 276 24.74 0.47 32.45
C GLN A 276 24.21 1.87 32.11
N ILE A 277 23.36 1.95 31.07
CA ILE A 277 22.69 3.20 30.69
C ILE A 277 21.71 3.65 31.79
N SER A 278 20.90 2.74 32.33
CA SER A 278 19.94 3.07 33.39
C SER A 278 20.64 3.55 34.66
N THR A 279 21.76 2.92 35.02
CA THR A 279 22.57 3.28 36.18
C THR A 279 23.23 4.65 36.01
N PHE A 280 23.55 5.06 34.79
CA PHE A 280 24.05 6.41 34.50
C PHE A 280 23.01 7.51 34.76
N PHE A 281 21.72 7.25 34.48
CA PHE A 281 20.64 8.23 34.69
C PHE A 281 20.09 8.28 36.12
N HIS A 282 20.37 7.26 36.94
CA HIS A 282 19.88 7.16 38.32
C HIS A 282 20.97 7.45 39.38
N ARG A 283 22.08 8.06 38.98
CA ARG A 283 23.09 8.67 39.86
C ARG A 283 22.92 10.18 39.91
#